data_AF-A0AAP6DCI7-F1
#
_entry.id   AF-A0AAP6DCI7-F1
#
_cell.length_a   1.000
_cell.length_b   1.000
_cell.length_c   1.000
_cell.angle_alpha   90.00
_cell.angle_beta   90.00
_cell.angle_gamma   90.00
#
_symmetry.space_group_name_H-M   'P 1'
#
loop_
_entity.id
_entity.type
_entity.pdbx_description
1 polymer ?
#
loop_
_entity_poly.entity_id
_entity_poly.type
_entity_poly.pdbx_seq_one_letter_code
_entity_poly.pdbx_strand_id
1 'polypeptide(L)' 'AVVVEVVAGMALQTLQINAEVDTLNPSLLDKHYLRKHGANAYYGQSKK' A
#
# COMPACT_ATOMS: atom_id res chain seq x y z
N ALA A 1 -9.44 -1.38 10.35
CA ALA A 1 -10.62 -0.90 9.60
C ALA A 1 -10.34 0.42 8.89
N VAL A 2 -9.97 1.51 9.60
CA VAL A 2 -9.81 2.87 9.02
C VAL A 2 -8.95 2.95 7.75
N VAL A 3 -7.78 2.30 7.73
CA VAL A 3 -6.87 2.38 6.57
C VAL A 3 -7.47 1.73 5.32
N VAL A 4 -8.19 0.62 5.47
CA VAL A 4 -8.79 -0.11 4.33
C VAL A 4 -9.90 0.73 3.70
N GLU A 5 -10.74 1.36 4.53
CA GLU A 5 -11.82 2.25 4.06
C GLU A 5 -11.28 3.40 3.21
N VAL A 6 -10.23 4.08 3.69
CA VAL A 6 -9.61 5.20 2.98
C VAL A 6 -8.99 4.73 1.65
N VAL A 7 -8.32 3.57 1.64
CA VAL A 7 -7.74 3.01 0.41
C VAL A 7 -8.82 2.61 -0.60
N ALA A 8 -9.93 2.04 -0.14
CA ALA A 8 -11.07 1.71 -1.01
C ALA A 8 -11.69 2.96 -1.65
N GLY A 9 -11.87 4.04 -0.88
CA GLY A 9 -12.34 5.32 -1.41
C GLY A 9 -11.42 5.91 -2.48
N MET A 10 -10.10 5.92 -2.24
CA MET A 10 -9.12 6.38 -3.22
C MET A 10 -9.10 5.51 -4.49
N ALA A 11 -9.24 4.19 -4.33
CA ALA A 11 -9.30 3.26 -5.46
C ALA A 11 -10.54 3.52 -6.32
N LEU A 12 -11.70 3.73 -5.70
CA LEU A 12 -12.94 4.06 -6.40
C LEU A 12 -12.80 5.35 -7.21
N GLN A 13 -12.26 6.41 -6.60
CA GLN A 13 -12.02 7.69 -7.29
C GLN A 13 -11.04 7.54 -8.46
N THR A 14 -10.01 6.71 -8.31
CA THR A 14 -9.04 6.44 -9.38
C THR A 14 -9.70 5.76 -10.58
N LEU A 15 -10.54 4.75 -10.34
CA LEU A 15 -11.29 4.06 -11.40
C LEU A 15 -12.32 4.96 -12.09
N GLN A 16 -12.90 5.92 -11.36
CA GLN A 16 -13.79 6.93 -11.95
C GLN A 16 -13.05 7.87 -12.91
N ILE A 17 -11.78 8.16 -12.66
CA ILE A 17 -10.95 9.01 -13.53
C ILE A 17 -10.43 8.22 -14.72
N ASN A 18 -9.95 6.99 -14.50
CA ASN A 18 -9.45 6.10 -15.55
C ASN A 18 -9.83 4.65 -15.24
N ALA A 19 -10.79 4.11 -15.99
CA ALA A 19 -11.24 2.73 -15.84
C ALA A 19 -10.20 1.70 -16.33
N GLU A 20 -9.26 2.09 -17.19
CA GLU A 20 -8.19 1.24 -17.71
C GLU A 20 -6.90 1.35 -16.90
N VAL A 21 -6.94 1.97 -15.72
CA VAL A 21 -5.77 2.09 -14.86
C VAL A 21 -5.25 0.71 -14.45
N ASP A 22 -3.97 0.48 -14.67
CA ASP A 22 -3.31 -0.76 -14.26
C ASP A 22 -2.83 -0.69 -12.80
N THR A 23 -2.53 -1.85 -12.25
CA THR A 23 -2.03 -2.02 -10.88
C THR A 23 -0.66 -1.37 -10.69
N LEU A 24 -0.35 -1.02 -9.44
CA LEU A 24 0.97 -0.50 -9.08
C LEU A 24 2.06 -1.54 -9.36
N ASN A 25 3.23 -1.07 -9.81
CA ASN A 25 4.40 -1.91 -10.00
C ASN A 25 4.67 -2.81 -8.76
N PRO A 26 4.71 -4.15 -8.93
CA PRO A 26 4.88 -5.09 -7.81
C PRO A 26 6.14 -4.83 -6.96
N SER A 27 7.25 -4.44 -7.58
CA SER A 27 8.48 -4.14 -6.85
C SER A 27 8.37 -2.94 -5.92
N LEU A 28 7.48 -1.98 -6.23
CA LEU A 28 7.18 -0.87 -5.32
C LEU A 28 6.30 -1.31 -4.16
N LEU A 29 5.33 -2.20 -4.42
CA LEU A 29 4.48 -2.78 -3.39
C LEU A 29 5.32 -3.56 -2.37
N ASP A 30 6.19 -4.45 -2.85
CA ASP A 30 7.09 -5.24 -2.02
C ASP A 30 8.01 -4.35 -1.20
N LYS A 31 8.62 -3.34 -1.82
CA LYS A 31 9.47 -2.37 -1.12
C LYS A 31 8.72 -1.67 0.01
N HIS A 32 7.47 -1.25 -0.23
CA HIS A 32 6.68 -0.57 0.80
C HIS A 32 6.31 -1.50 1.96
N TYR A 33 5.90 -2.73 1.65
CA TYR A 33 5.52 -3.72 2.65
C TYR A 33 6.72 -4.16 3.50
N LEU A 34 7.81 -4.57 2.84
CA LEU A 34 9.02 -5.08 3.48
C LEU A 34 9.73 -4.02 4.32
N ARG A 35 9.55 -2.72 4.02
CA ARG A 35 10.05 -1.62 4.85
C ARG A 35 9.61 -1.73 6.32
N LYS A 36 8.41 -2.27 6.56
CA LYS A 36 7.85 -2.45 7.92
C LYS A 36 7.74 -3.90 8.38
N HIS A 37 7.57 -4.83 7.45
CA HIS A 37 7.22 -6.22 7.75
C HIS A 37 8.23 -7.25 7.23
N GLY A 38 9.34 -6.81 6.60
CA GLY A 38 10.40 -7.70 6.13
C GLY A 38 11.40 -8.08 7.23
N ALA A 39 12.21 -9.10 6.97
CA ALA A 39 13.28 -9.53 7.89
C ALA A 39 14.29 -8.41 8.22
N ASN A 40 14.51 -7.49 7.27
CA ASN A 40 15.36 -6.31 7.42
C ASN A 40 14.53 -5.01 7.57
N ALA A 41 13.32 -5.08 8.12
CA ALA A 41 12.49 -3.90 8.34
C ALA A 41 13.21 -2.89 9.25
N TYR A 42 13.31 -1.64 8.79
CA TYR A 42 14.00 -0.56 9.49
C TYR A 42 13.04 0.54 9.94
N TYR A 43 11.73 0.36 9.69
CA TYR A 43 10.68 1.26 10.13
C TYR A 43 9.57 0.45 10.80
N GLY A 44 9.23 0.78 12.04
CA GLY A 44 8.26 0.01 12.83
C GLY A 44 8.74 -0.11 14.26
N GLN A 45 7.80 -0.26 15.19
CA GLN A 45 8.08 -0.25 16.62
C GLN A 45 9.16 -1.27 16.98
N SER A 46 10.31 -0.77 17.47
CA SER A 46 11.27 -1.59 18.20
C SER A 46 10.49 -2.35 19.26
N LYS A 47 10.56 -3.69 19.24
CA LYS A 47 9.98 -4.49 20.33
C LYS A 47 10.57 -3.96 21.63
N LYS A 48 9.70 -3.46 22.51
CA LYS A 48 10.02 -3.32 23.93
C LYS A 48 10.20 -4.71 24.53
#